data_AF-A0A2E7L1T1-F1
#
_entry.id   AF-A0A2E7L1T1-F1
#
_cell.length_a   1.000
_cell.length_b   1.000
_cell.length_c   1.000
_cell.angle_alpha   90.00
_cell.angle_beta   90.00
_cell.angle_gamma   90.00
#
_symmetry.space_group_name_H-M   'P 1'
#
loop_
_entity.id
_entity.type
_entity.pdbx_description
1 polymer ?
#
loop_
_entity_poly.entity_id
_entity_poly.type
_entity_poly.pdbx_seq_one_letter_code
_entity_poly.pdbx_strand_id
1 'polypeptide(L)'
;MFLIRKPTALAIDQFRQSQAGLDFTYSAVGATRDTPPSGFVVDHTRGQIGVGETDFRRAQEALRNWRQLELGWVSTGTLPPAVEKGETVSVLARVCGLWSLNACRVVYVIQQQTPWPSFGYAYGTLPDHAEAGEERFLVEWTPSDNAVYYDILAFSRPQHLLSQLGYPIARRFQRRFARESMAAMRHVVEQVK
;
A
#
# COMPACT_ATOMS: atom_id res chain seq x y z
N MET A 1 -1.34 -13.12 -8.99
CA MET A 1 -0.81 -14.29 -9.69
C MET A 1 0.35 -14.86 -8.89
N PHE A 2 0.41 -16.19 -8.72
CA PHE A 2 1.54 -16.85 -8.05
C PHE A 2 2.52 -17.47 -9.06
N LEU A 3 3.82 -17.34 -8.81
CA LEU A 3 4.90 -17.74 -9.71
C LEU A 3 6.03 -18.44 -8.94
N ILE A 4 6.70 -19.41 -9.57
CA ILE A 4 7.85 -20.12 -8.98
C ILE A 4 9.15 -19.35 -9.20
N ARG A 5 9.24 -18.55 -10.27
CA ARG A 5 10.40 -17.73 -10.63
C ARG A 5 10.04 -16.26 -10.63
N LYS A 6 11.04 -15.39 -10.42
CA LYS A 6 10.85 -13.95 -10.51
C LYS A 6 10.43 -13.59 -11.95
N PRO A 7 9.30 -12.89 -12.17
CA PRO A 7 8.93 -12.44 -13.50
C PRO A 7 9.91 -11.37 -14.01
N THR A 8 10.05 -11.27 -15.33
CA THR A 8 10.83 -10.20 -15.96
C THR A 8 10.11 -8.86 -15.85
N ALA A 9 10.85 -7.75 -15.99
CA ALA A 9 10.24 -6.41 -16.00
C ALA A 9 9.16 -6.27 -17.07
N LEU A 10 9.39 -6.83 -18.27
CA LEU A 10 8.40 -6.86 -19.35
C LEU A 10 7.13 -7.62 -18.94
N ALA A 11 7.26 -8.80 -18.32
CA ALA A 11 6.11 -9.57 -17.86
C ALA A 11 5.31 -8.84 -16.76
N ILE A 12 6.01 -8.12 -15.86
CA ILE A 12 5.36 -7.31 -14.81
C ILE A 12 4.55 -6.17 -15.43
N ASP A 13 5.08 -5.50 -16.46
CA ASP A 13 4.38 -4.39 -17.12
C ASP A 13 3.21 -4.90 -17.98
N GLN A 14 3.39 -5.99 -18.72
CA GLN A 14 2.29 -6.64 -19.46
C GLN A 14 1.15 -7.05 -18.51
N PHE A 15 1.50 -7.63 -17.36
CA PHE A 15 0.51 -7.95 -16.33
C PHE A 15 -0.21 -6.69 -15.83
N ARG A 16 0.53 -5.62 -15.51
CA ARG A 16 -0.04 -4.32 -15.09
C ARG A 16 -1.06 -3.80 -16.10
N GLN A 17 -0.70 -3.79 -17.38
CA GLN A 17 -1.55 -3.31 -18.47
C GLN A 17 -2.81 -4.18 -18.62
N SER A 18 -2.68 -5.51 -18.52
CA SER A 18 -3.84 -6.43 -18.58
C SER A 18 -4.86 -6.20 -17.46
N GLN A 19 -4.41 -5.68 -16.31
CA GLN A 19 -5.25 -5.41 -15.15
C GLN A 19 -5.86 -4.00 -15.18
N ALA A 20 -5.25 -3.05 -15.90
CA ALA A 20 -5.59 -1.63 -15.83
C ALA A 20 -7.03 -1.28 -16.25
N GLY A 21 -7.69 -2.13 -17.07
CA GLY A 21 -9.08 -1.96 -17.49
C GLY A 21 -10.12 -2.77 -16.69
N LEU A 22 -9.69 -3.58 -15.72
CA LEU A 22 -10.58 -4.49 -14.98
C LEU A 22 -11.21 -3.82 -13.76
N ASP A 23 -12.34 -4.35 -13.29
CA ASP A 23 -13.01 -3.88 -12.07
C ASP A 23 -12.27 -4.31 -10.80
N PHE A 24 -12.55 -3.60 -9.70
CA PHE A 24 -12.06 -3.99 -8.37
C PHE A 24 -12.66 -5.32 -7.91
N THR A 25 -11.94 -6.04 -7.06
CA THR A 25 -12.36 -7.37 -6.56
C THR A 25 -13.27 -7.30 -5.31
N TYR A 26 -13.72 -6.10 -4.96
CA TYR A 26 -14.59 -5.79 -3.83
C TYR A 26 -15.50 -4.60 -4.17
N SER A 27 -16.66 -4.49 -3.50
CA SER A 27 -17.69 -3.49 -3.82
C SER A 27 -17.57 -2.18 -3.03
N ALA A 28 -17.02 -2.22 -1.82
CA ALA A 28 -16.93 -1.07 -0.92
C ALA A 28 -15.75 -0.13 -1.26
N VAL A 29 -15.66 0.29 -2.52
CA VAL A 29 -14.57 1.12 -3.05
C VAL A 29 -14.58 2.50 -2.36
N GLY A 30 -13.45 2.90 -1.79
CA GLY A 30 -13.26 4.15 -1.06
C GLY A 30 -13.52 4.08 0.45
N ALA A 31 -13.93 2.93 0.98
CA ALA A 31 -14.37 2.81 2.37
C ALA A 31 -13.26 3.05 3.42
N THR A 32 -11.97 3.01 3.03
CA THR A 32 -10.86 3.41 3.93
C THR A 32 -10.82 4.92 4.23
N ARG A 33 -11.67 5.74 3.59
CA ARG A 33 -11.90 7.14 3.99
C ARG A 33 -12.73 7.25 5.26
N ASP A 34 -13.65 6.30 5.44
CA ASP A 34 -14.68 6.35 6.47
C ASP A 34 -14.63 5.06 7.30
N THR A 35 -15.67 4.23 7.21
CA THR A 35 -15.81 3.00 7.98
C THR A 35 -15.58 1.78 7.08
N PRO A 36 -14.60 0.92 7.40
CA PRO A 36 -14.42 -0.34 6.69
C PRO A 36 -15.69 -1.22 6.71
N PRO A 37 -16.02 -1.89 5.60
CA PRO A 37 -17.23 -2.72 5.49
C PRO A 37 -17.17 -3.96 6.39
N SER A 38 -18.33 -4.44 6.83
CA SER A 38 -18.47 -5.73 7.50
C SER A 38 -18.04 -6.89 6.60
N GLY A 39 -17.53 -7.98 7.19
CA GLY A 39 -17.13 -9.19 6.44
C GLY A 39 -15.71 -9.14 5.87
N PHE A 40 -14.97 -8.07 6.15
CA PHE A 40 -13.54 -7.95 5.90
C PHE A 40 -12.79 -7.94 7.23
N VAL A 41 -11.53 -8.38 7.19
CA VAL A 41 -10.61 -8.15 8.30
C VAL A 41 -10.02 -6.76 8.14
N VAL A 42 -10.06 -5.98 9.21
CA VAL A 42 -9.47 -4.64 9.27
C VAL A 42 -8.11 -4.73 9.97
N ASP A 43 -7.10 -4.17 9.33
CA ASP A 43 -5.76 -3.97 9.90
C ASP A 43 -5.48 -2.46 9.93
N HIS A 44 -5.07 -1.95 11.09
CA HIS A 44 -4.73 -0.55 11.30
C HIS A 44 -3.40 -0.45 12.03
N THR A 45 -2.47 0.32 11.49
CA THR A 45 -1.16 0.58 12.08
C THR A 45 -0.82 2.05 11.91
N ARG A 46 -0.62 2.75 13.04
CA ARG A 46 -0.22 4.15 13.07
C ARG A 46 0.99 4.32 13.98
N GLY A 47 1.94 5.16 13.56
CA GLY A 47 3.15 5.41 14.33
C GLY A 47 3.77 6.75 13.97
N GLN A 48 4.40 7.39 14.96
CA GLN A 48 5.19 8.59 14.72
C GLN A 48 6.46 8.21 13.94
N ILE A 49 6.77 8.98 12.90
CA ILE A 49 7.93 8.79 12.02
C ILE A 49 8.86 10.01 11.98
N GLY A 50 8.43 11.15 12.52
CA GLY A 50 9.21 12.39 12.50
C GLY A 50 8.56 13.52 13.29
N VAL A 51 9.16 14.70 13.18
CA VAL A 51 8.70 15.94 13.84
C VAL A 51 8.90 17.12 12.90
N GLY A 52 7.84 17.92 12.70
CA GLY A 52 7.89 19.17 11.95
C GLY A 52 7.70 19.07 10.45
N GLU A 53 7.59 20.24 9.83
CA GLU A 53 7.26 20.41 8.41
C GLU A 53 8.26 19.73 7.47
N THR A 54 9.56 19.78 7.80
CA THR A 54 10.61 19.16 7.00
C THR A 54 10.46 17.65 6.94
N ASP A 55 10.26 17.01 8.10
CA ASP A 55 10.03 15.57 8.20
C ASP A 55 8.71 15.18 7.49
N PHE A 56 7.69 16.03 7.60
CA PHE A 56 6.42 15.84 6.87
C PHE A 56 6.63 15.86 5.36
N ARG A 57 7.27 16.89 4.80
CA ARG A 57 7.56 16.98 3.36
C ARG A 57 8.36 15.77 2.85
N ARG A 58 9.34 15.31 3.62
CA ARG A 58 10.11 14.08 3.30
C ARG A 58 9.20 12.85 3.25
N ALA A 59 8.33 12.70 4.23
CA ALA A 59 7.37 11.59 4.27
C ALA A 59 6.35 11.65 3.12
N GLN A 60 5.87 12.84 2.75
CA GLN A 60 5.00 13.03 1.58
C GLN A 60 5.69 12.56 0.29
N GLU A 61 6.94 12.99 0.10
CA GLU A 61 7.73 12.62 -1.06
C GLU A 61 8.03 11.12 -1.11
N ALA A 62 8.29 10.51 0.06
CA ALA A 62 8.46 9.07 0.15
C ALA A 62 7.20 8.30 -0.30
N LEU A 63 6.00 8.76 0.08
CA LEU A 63 4.75 8.15 -0.38
C LEU A 63 4.49 8.35 -1.87
N ARG A 64 4.82 9.53 -2.43
CA ARG A 64 4.70 9.79 -3.88
C ARG A 64 5.57 8.83 -4.69
N ASN A 65 6.74 8.50 -4.16
CA ASN A 65 7.70 7.60 -4.79
C ASN A 65 7.55 6.14 -4.33
N TRP A 66 6.43 5.78 -3.69
CA TRP A 66 6.11 4.40 -3.31
C TRP A 66 7.15 3.72 -2.40
N ARG A 67 7.94 4.50 -1.66
CA ARG A 67 9.07 4.01 -0.83
C ARG A 67 8.61 3.05 0.26
N GLN A 68 7.36 3.16 0.69
CA GLN A 68 6.76 2.28 1.69
C GLN A 68 6.58 0.83 1.21
N LEU A 69 6.71 0.58 -0.11
CA LEU A 69 6.63 -0.75 -0.73
C LEU A 69 8.01 -1.34 -1.08
N GLU A 70 9.11 -0.64 -0.78
CA GLU A 70 10.48 -1.10 -1.06
C GLU A 70 11.09 -1.85 0.13
N LEU A 71 10.63 -3.08 0.39
CA LEU A 71 10.95 -3.82 1.63
C LEU A 71 11.95 -4.97 1.43
N GLY A 72 12.60 -5.05 0.27
CA GLY A 72 13.53 -6.13 -0.11
C GLY A 72 12.86 -7.47 -0.46
N TRP A 73 11.74 -7.80 0.19
CA TRP A 73 10.84 -8.90 -0.21
C TRP A 73 9.56 -8.42 -0.89
N VAL A 74 9.30 -7.10 -0.86
CA VAL A 74 8.26 -6.41 -1.66
C VAL A 74 8.96 -5.38 -2.54
N SER A 75 8.47 -5.23 -3.77
CA SER A 75 8.92 -4.21 -4.72
C SER A 75 7.80 -3.88 -5.69
N THR A 76 7.82 -2.68 -6.26
CA THR A 76 6.92 -2.30 -7.35
C THR A 76 7.50 -2.62 -8.72
N GLY A 77 6.62 -2.74 -9.72
CA GLY A 77 7.00 -2.71 -11.12
C GLY A 77 7.25 -1.28 -11.62
N THR A 78 7.02 -1.04 -12.92
CA THR A 78 6.99 0.31 -13.49
C THR A 78 5.98 1.18 -12.73
N LEU A 79 6.44 2.30 -12.20
CA LEU A 79 5.62 3.25 -11.46
C LEU A 79 4.95 4.24 -12.42
N PRO A 80 3.73 4.70 -12.11
CA PRO A 80 3.13 5.83 -12.80
C PRO A 80 3.94 7.13 -12.55
N PRO A 81 3.85 8.13 -13.43
CA PRO A 81 4.59 9.39 -13.29
C PRO A 81 4.15 10.20 -12.05
N ALA A 82 2.92 9.99 -11.60
CA ALA A 82 2.36 10.60 -10.40
C ALA A 82 1.38 9.63 -9.73
N VAL A 83 1.13 9.84 -8.43
CA VAL A 83 0.08 9.13 -7.72
C VAL A 83 -1.25 9.84 -7.98
N GLU A 84 -2.03 9.29 -8.91
CA GLU A 84 -3.33 9.84 -9.31
C GLU A 84 -4.42 8.77 -9.30
N LYS A 85 -5.67 9.19 -9.11
CA LYS A 85 -6.82 8.29 -9.14
C LYS A 85 -6.89 7.58 -10.50
N GLY A 86 -7.03 6.26 -10.48
CA GLY A 86 -7.08 5.43 -11.69
C GLY A 86 -5.74 4.82 -12.08
N GLU A 87 -4.62 5.31 -11.51
CA GLU A 87 -3.31 4.74 -11.81
C GLU A 87 -3.17 3.33 -11.28
N THR A 88 -2.67 2.44 -12.14
CA THR A 88 -2.52 1.01 -11.83
C THR A 88 -1.05 0.69 -11.58
N VAL A 89 -0.75 0.11 -10.43
CA VAL A 89 0.58 -0.30 -9.99
C VAL A 89 0.65 -1.81 -9.83
N SER A 90 1.79 -2.40 -10.19
CA SER A 90 2.10 -3.80 -9.89
C SER A 90 2.94 -3.90 -8.63
N VAL A 91 2.55 -4.78 -7.71
CA VAL A 91 3.28 -5.10 -6.48
C VAL A 91 3.75 -6.54 -6.55
N LEU A 92 5.06 -6.73 -6.48
CA LEU A 92 5.70 -8.04 -6.48
C LEU A 92 6.22 -8.35 -5.08
N ALA A 93 5.75 -9.46 -4.50
CA ALA A 93 6.21 -9.96 -3.20
C ALA A 93 6.85 -11.34 -3.33
N ARG A 94 7.91 -11.61 -2.56
CA ARG A 94 8.54 -12.94 -2.43
C ARG A 94 8.29 -13.51 -1.04
N VAL A 95 7.48 -14.55 -0.97
CA VAL A 95 7.01 -15.16 0.28
C VAL A 95 7.28 -16.66 0.24
N CYS A 96 8.02 -17.18 1.22
CA CYS A 96 8.31 -18.61 1.36
C CYS A 96 8.84 -19.28 0.06
N GLY A 97 9.65 -18.56 -0.71
CA GLY A 97 10.22 -19.05 -1.98
C GLY A 97 9.32 -18.87 -3.21
N LEU A 98 8.04 -18.51 -3.02
CA LEU A 98 7.10 -18.19 -4.10
C LEU A 98 7.04 -16.69 -4.36
N TRP A 99 6.77 -16.32 -5.60
CA TRP A 99 6.52 -14.96 -6.02
C TRP A 99 5.02 -14.73 -6.15
N SER A 100 4.53 -13.62 -5.63
CA SER A 100 3.17 -13.14 -5.78
C SER A 100 3.22 -11.81 -6.52
N LEU A 101 2.73 -11.81 -7.76
CA LEU A 101 2.58 -10.61 -8.57
C LEU A 101 1.12 -10.15 -8.50
N ASN A 102 0.91 -8.96 -7.96
CA ASN A 102 -0.40 -8.39 -7.70
C ASN A 102 -0.54 -7.06 -8.43
N ALA A 103 -1.77 -6.67 -8.77
CA ALA A 103 -2.07 -5.35 -9.30
C ALA A 103 -3.06 -4.63 -8.39
N CYS A 104 -2.81 -3.33 -8.19
CA CYS A 104 -3.68 -2.45 -7.44
C CYS A 104 -3.94 -1.19 -8.27
N ARG A 105 -5.10 -0.56 -8.07
CA ARG A 105 -5.42 0.74 -8.69
C ARG A 105 -5.69 1.78 -7.63
N VAL A 106 -5.10 2.96 -7.78
CA VAL A 106 -5.35 4.10 -6.89
C VAL A 106 -6.83 4.47 -6.97
N VAL A 107 -7.51 4.37 -5.84
CA VAL A 107 -8.94 4.66 -5.71
C VAL A 107 -9.15 6.16 -5.50
N TYR A 108 -8.29 6.76 -4.69
CA TYR A 108 -8.33 8.17 -4.39
C TYR A 108 -7.01 8.67 -3.81
N VAL A 109 -6.83 9.99 -3.87
CA VAL A 109 -5.71 10.71 -3.26
C VAL A 109 -6.26 11.63 -2.16
N ILE A 110 -5.45 11.84 -1.11
CA ILE A 110 -5.67 12.78 -0.03
C ILE A 110 -4.57 13.83 -0.14
N GLN A 111 -4.98 15.10 -0.21
CA GLN A 111 -4.07 16.24 -0.15
C GLN A 111 -4.79 17.38 0.57
N GLN A 112 -4.46 17.57 1.84
CA GLN A 112 -5.15 18.50 2.72
C GLN A 112 -4.14 19.42 3.39
N GLN A 113 -4.51 20.70 3.55
CA GLN A 113 -3.69 21.69 4.25
C GLN A 113 -4.27 22.03 5.64
N THR A 114 -5.59 21.97 5.80
CA THR A 114 -6.30 22.31 7.05
C THR A 114 -7.39 21.29 7.37
N PRO A 115 -7.71 21.00 8.66
CA PRO A 115 -7.08 21.58 9.84
C PRO A 115 -5.65 21.06 10.08
N TRP A 116 -5.33 19.85 9.60
CA TRP A 116 -4.00 19.25 9.75
C TRP A 116 -3.46 18.90 8.36
N PRO A 117 -2.23 19.33 8.01
CA PRO A 117 -1.61 18.96 6.75
C PRO A 117 -1.50 17.44 6.61
N SER A 118 -1.99 16.89 5.51
CA SER A 118 -1.92 15.46 5.25
C SER A 118 -1.77 15.15 3.76
N PHE A 119 -1.12 14.03 3.48
CA PHE A 119 -1.02 13.49 2.13
C PHE A 119 -1.07 11.96 2.18
N GLY A 120 -1.78 11.37 1.24
CA GLY A 120 -1.91 9.94 1.16
C GLY A 120 -2.73 9.50 -0.01
N TYR A 121 -2.95 8.21 -0.11
CA TYR A 121 -3.82 7.62 -1.12
C TYR A 121 -4.27 6.26 -0.63
N ALA A 122 -5.35 5.77 -1.22
CA ALA A 122 -5.68 4.36 -1.14
C ALA A 122 -5.59 3.73 -2.52
N TYR A 123 -5.17 2.46 -2.55
CA TYR A 123 -5.40 1.61 -3.69
C TYR A 123 -6.35 0.47 -3.34
N GLY A 124 -7.03 -0.02 -4.37
CA GLY A 124 -7.88 -1.20 -4.31
C GLY A 124 -7.25 -2.34 -5.10
N THR A 125 -7.49 -3.56 -4.65
CA THR A 125 -6.99 -4.77 -5.32
C THR A 125 -7.75 -5.05 -6.62
N LEU A 126 -7.00 -5.43 -7.66
CA LEU A 126 -7.52 -5.86 -8.96
C LEU A 126 -7.52 -7.40 -9.08
N PRO A 127 -8.05 -7.99 -10.18
CA PRO A 127 -7.98 -9.42 -10.40
C PRO A 127 -6.57 -9.99 -10.26
N ASP A 128 -6.50 -11.29 -9.99
CA ASP A 128 -5.26 -12.01 -9.66
C ASP A 128 -4.53 -11.53 -8.38
N HIS A 129 -5.04 -10.54 -7.65
CA HIS A 129 -4.51 -10.22 -6.33
C HIS A 129 -4.74 -11.41 -5.37
N ALA A 130 -3.82 -11.67 -4.45
CA ALA A 130 -3.99 -12.76 -3.47
C ALA A 130 -5.19 -12.52 -2.53
N GLU A 131 -5.59 -11.26 -2.40
CA GLU A 131 -6.61 -10.74 -1.49
C GLU A 131 -7.54 -9.77 -2.22
N ALA A 132 -8.75 -9.62 -1.70
CA ALA A 132 -9.72 -8.62 -2.14
C ALA A 132 -9.92 -7.58 -1.04
N GLY A 133 -9.65 -6.31 -1.34
CA GLY A 133 -9.69 -5.24 -0.35
C GLY A 133 -9.14 -3.88 -0.82
N GLU A 134 -9.02 -2.97 0.14
CA GLU A 134 -8.48 -1.63 -0.04
C GLU A 134 -7.47 -1.33 1.06
N GLU A 135 -6.41 -0.59 0.71
CA GLU A 135 -5.38 -0.17 1.65
C GLU A 135 -5.05 1.31 1.43
N ARG A 136 -5.13 2.09 2.52
CA ARG A 136 -4.80 3.50 2.59
C ARG A 136 -3.45 3.68 3.28
N PHE A 137 -2.59 4.48 2.66
CA PHE A 137 -1.37 5.02 3.24
C PHE A 137 -1.52 6.53 3.42
N LEU A 138 -1.23 7.03 4.61
CA LEU A 138 -1.40 8.44 4.95
C LEU A 138 -0.24 8.93 5.81
N VAL A 139 0.30 10.09 5.44
CA VAL A 139 1.14 10.89 6.32
C VAL A 139 0.35 12.11 6.78
N GLU A 140 0.44 12.38 8.06
CA GLU A 140 -0.26 13.50 8.70
C GLU A 140 0.72 14.22 9.62
N TRP A 141 0.70 15.55 9.57
CA TRP A 141 1.45 16.39 10.49
C TRP A 141 0.49 17.10 11.42
N THR A 142 0.64 16.84 12.72
CA THR A 142 -0.20 17.39 13.76
C THR A 142 0.46 18.66 14.32
N PRO A 143 -0.14 19.85 14.17
CA PRO A 143 0.49 21.08 14.66
C PRO A 143 0.57 21.21 16.19
N SER A 144 -0.28 20.48 16.94
CA SER A 144 -0.36 20.61 18.40
C SER A 144 0.85 20.05 19.15
N ASP A 145 1.43 18.96 18.65
CA ASP A 145 2.61 18.29 19.22
C ASP A 145 3.79 18.23 18.21
N ASN A 146 3.59 18.86 17.05
CA ASN A 146 4.52 18.91 15.95
C ASN A 146 4.89 17.51 15.38
N ALA A 147 4.14 16.46 15.72
CA ALA A 147 4.47 15.09 15.34
C ALA A 147 4.03 14.78 13.89
N VAL A 148 4.85 14.01 13.18
CA VAL A 148 4.53 13.46 11.86
C VAL A 148 4.22 11.99 12.03
N TYR A 149 3.00 11.60 11.66
CA TYR A 149 2.51 10.24 11.72
C TYR A 149 2.47 9.62 10.34
N TYR A 150 2.75 8.32 10.30
CA TYR A 150 2.40 7.45 9.19
C TYR A 150 1.30 6.50 9.64
N ASP A 151 0.29 6.33 8.80
CA ASP A 151 -0.94 5.59 9.07
C ASP A 151 -1.25 4.67 7.90
N ILE A 152 -1.39 3.38 8.20
CA ILE A 152 -1.79 2.33 7.27
C ILE A 152 -3.13 1.78 7.74
N LEU A 153 -4.17 1.94 6.93
CA LEU A 153 -5.49 1.36 7.18
C LEU A 153 -5.87 0.47 6.01
N ALA A 154 -6.07 -0.81 6.26
CA ALA A 154 -6.48 -1.78 5.27
C ALA A 154 -7.72 -2.54 5.72
N PHE A 155 -8.55 -2.91 4.75
CA PHE A 155 -9.51 -4.00 4.94
C PHE A 155 -9.33 -5.01 3.82
N SER A 156 -9.29 -6.30 4.15
CA SER A 156 -9.11 -7.34 3.14
C SER A 156 -9.75 -8.67 3.54
N ARG A 157 -9.93 -9.53 2.54
CA ARG A 157 -10.28 -10.95 2.69
C ARG A 157 -9.54 -11.78 1.64
N PRO A 158 -9.32 -13.08 1.87
CA PRO A 158 -8.77 -13.97 0.84
C PRO A 158 -9.63 -13.96 -0.44
N GLN A 159 -9.01 -13.85 -1.61
CA GLN A 159 -9.74 -13.86 -2.88
C GLN A 159 -9.96 -15.27 -3.45
N HIS A 160 -8.99 -16.17 -3.25
CA HIS A 160 -9.00 -17.52 -3.84
C HIS A 160 -8.84 -18.62 -2.78
N LEU A 161 -9.25 -19.85 -3.11
CA LEU A 161 -9.15 -21.02 -2.22
C LEU A 161 -7.69 -21.28 -1.75
N LEU A 162 -6.71 -21.08 -2.64
CA LEU A 162 -5.29 -21.17 -2.28
C LEU A 162 -4.88 -20.10 -1.25
N SER A 163 -5.40 -18.87 -1.39
CA SER A 163 -5.19 -17.81 -0.42
C SER A 163 -5.86 -18.11 0.93
N GLN A 164 -6.98 -18.85 0.93
CA GLN A 164 -7.64 -19.29 2.17
C GLN A 164 -6.80 -20.35 2.90
N LEU A 165 -6.22 -21.31 2.18
CA LEU A 165 -5.32 -22.32 2.77
C LEU A 165 -4.01 -21.70 3.29
N GLY A 166 -3.46 -20.73 2.55
CA GLY A 166 -2.28 -19.97 2.95
C GLY A 166 -2.57 -18.82 3.92
N TYR A 167 -3.82 -18.64 4.37
CA TYR A 167 -4.25 -17.41 5.03
C TYR A 167 -3.48 -17.07 6.32
N PRO A 168 -3.20 -18.02 7.24
CA PRO A 168 -2.39 -17.71 8.43
C PRO A 168 -0.99 -17.19 8.09
N ILE A 169 -0.39 -17.71 7.01
CA ILE A 169 0.90 -17.25 6.51
C ILE A 169 0.75 -15.84 5.92
N ALA A 170 -0.28 -15.61 5.09
CA ALA A 170 -0.59 -14.29 4.54
C ALA A 170 -0.75 -13.24 5.65
N ARG A 171 -1.49 -13.55 6.73
CA ARG A 171 -1.64 -12.67 7.90
C ARG A 171 -0.33 -12.31 8.56
N ARG A 172 0.60 -13.28 8.68
CA ARG A 172 1.94 -13.02 9.21
C ARG A 172 2.72 -12.04 8.33
N PHE A 173 2.62 -12.17 7.00
CA PHE A 173 3.29 -11.29 6.06
C PHE A 173 2.64 -9.91 5.95
N GLN A 174 1.32 -9.77 6.12
CA GLN A 174 0.66 -8.46 6.24
C GLN A 174 1.13 -7.70 7.49
N ARG A 175 1.17 -8.37 8.64
CA ARG A 175 1.70 -7.75 9.88
C ARG A 175 3.18 -7.39 9.74
N ARG A 176 3.95 -8.23 9.05
CA ARG A 176 5.34 -7.93 8.70
C ARG A 176 5.43 -6.70 7.82
N PHE A 177 4.63 -6.64 6.75
CA PHE A 177 4.54 -5.52 5.84
C PHE A 177 4.25 -4.21 6.59
N ALA A 178 3.21 -4.16 7.42
CA ALA A 178 2.87 -2.95 8.17
C ALA A 178 4.05 -2.43 9.03
N ARG A 179 4.76 -3.33 9.73
CA ARG A 179 5.93 -2.95 10.54
C ARG A 179 7.13 -2.50 9.70
N GLU A 180 7.44 -3.22 8.63
CA GLU A 180 8.61 -2.90 7.79
C GLU A 180 8.35 -1.66 6.92
N SER A 181 7.12 -1.46 6.48
CA SER A 181 6.66 -0.25 5.80
C SER A 181 6.78 0.98 6.72
N MET A 182 6.34 0.85 7.98
CA MET A 182 6.55 1.87 9.02
C MET A 182 8.04 2.19 9.23
N ALA A 183 8.88 1.16 9.30
CA ALA A 183 10.32 1.33 9.47
C ALA A 183 10.96 2.01 8.25
N ALA A 184 10.55 1.65 7.03
CA ALA A 184 11.03 2.27 5.80
C ALA A 184 10.68 3.76 5.74
N MET A 185 9.45 4.13 6.09
CA MET A 185 9.02 5.53 6.15
C MET A 185 9.79 6.33 7.20
N ARG A 186 9.97 5.77 8.41
CA ARG A 186 10.79 6.39 9.46
C ARG A 186 12.23 6.59 9.00
N HIS A 187 12.81 5.59 8.34
CA HIS A 187 14.18 5.65 7.86
C HIS A 187 14.39 6.79 6.85
N VAL A 188 13.46 6.97 5.89
CA VAL A 188 13.55 8.07 4.91
C VAL A 188 13.52 9.45 5.59
N VAL A 189 12.76 9.59 6.67
CA VAL A 189 12.71 10.83 7.44
C VAL A 189 14.02 11.08 8.20
N GLU A 190 14.62 10.03 8.77
CA GLU A 190 15.83 10.10 9.60
C GLU A 190 17.13 10.30 8.79
N GLN A 191 17.25 9.73 7.58
CA GLN A 191 18.50 9.69 6.81
C GLN A 191 19.04 11.05 6.30
N VAL A 192 18.28 12.13 6.42
CA VAL A 192 18.66 13.47 5.92
C VAL A 192 18.79 14.48 7.08
N LYS A 193 19.09 14.00 8.29
CA LYS A 193 19.50 14.82 9.44
C LYS A 193 21.01 14.92 9.50
#